data_AF-A0A5C3LTB3-F1
#
_entry.id   AF-A0A5C3LTB3-F1
#
_cell.length_a   1.000
_cell.length_b   1.000
_cell.length_c   1.000
_cell.angle_alpha   90.00
_cell.angle_beta   90.00
_cell.angle_gamma   90.00
#
_symmetry.space_group_name_H-M   'P 1'
#
loop_
_entity.id
_entity.type
_entity.pdbx_description
1 polymer ?
#
loop_
_entity_poly.entity_id
_entity_poly.type
_entity_poly.pdbx_seq_one_letter_code
_entity_poly.pdbx_strand_id
1 'polypeptide(L)'
;MASSVATSAARITRETFISPDHARIAAAQSTMWILSKDGQSTMEAPVPESVRETGIIPAGYSVDFILDPATVVKSLAEQGITTVDQLPEGQLDQLIAAINAEKNLSIIPTSVYEAKRALTEQTLSEAENAA
;
A
#
# COMPACT_ATOMS: atom_id res chain seq x y z
N MET A 1 -10.16 -7.24 -43.23
CA MET A 1 -10.89 -6.97 -41.99
C MET A 1 -10.01 -7.47 -40.84
N ALA A 2 -9.13 -6.63 -40.31
CA ALA A 2 -8.34 -7.00 -39.14
C ALA A 2 -9.20 -6.75 -37.89
N SER A 3 -9.63 -7.83 -37.22
CA SER A 3 -10.24 -7.74 -35.90
C SER A 3 -9.20 -7.17 -34.94
N SER A 4 -9.42 -5.92 -34.52
CA SER A 4 -8.76 -5.33 -33.37
C SER A 4 -9.14 -6.16 -32.16
N VAL A 5 -8.24 -7.05 -31.73
CA VAL A 5 -8.26 -7.53 -30.35
C VAL A 5 -7.78 -6.33 -29.55
N ALA A 6 -8.72 -5.55 -29.02
CA ALA A 6 -8.43 -4.64 -27.95
C ALA A 6 -7.93 -5.49 -26.79
N THR A 7 -6.62 -5.68 -26.70
CA THR A 7 -5.96 -6.17 -25.50
C THR A 7 -6.37 -5.19 -24.42
N SER A 8 -7.33 -5.58 -23.58
CA SER A 8 -7.74 -4.77 -22.43
C SER A 8 -6.52 -4.63 -21.53
N ALA A 9 -5.81 -3.52 -21.65
CA ALA A 9 -4.70 -3.23 -20.76
C ALA A 9 -5.21 -3.22 -19.31
N ALA A 10 -4.49 -3.90 -18.42
CA ALA A 10 -4.88 -3.98 -17.02
C ALA A 10 -4.96 -2.56 -16.44
N ARG A 11 -6.09 -2.23 -15.80
CA ARG A 11 -6.23 -0.95 -15.10
C ARG A 11 -5.25 -0.91 -13.94
N ILE A 12 -4.65 0.26 -13.73
CA ILE A 12 -3.84 0.53 -12.56
C ILE A 12 -4.78 0.76 -11.38
N THR A 13 -4.66 -0.08 -10.35
CA THR A 13 -5.39 0.04 -9.08
C THR A 13 -4.40 0.03 -7.91
N ARG A 14 -4.90 0.20 -6.69
CA ARG A 14 -4.07 0.14 -5.48
C ARG A 14 -3.32 -1.20 -5.39
N GLU A 15 -4.01 -2.28 -5.73
CA GLU A 15 -3.52 -3.66 -5.70
C GLU A 15 -2.39 -3.90 -6.70
N THR A 16 -2.33 -3.13 -7.80
CA THR A 16 -1.24 -3.20 -8.78
C THR A 16 0.14 -2.95 -8.14
N PHE A 17 0.18 -2.17 -7.06
CA PHE A 17 1.43 -1.79 -6.39
C PHE A 17 1.74 -2.61 -5.15
N ILE A 18 0.89 -3.57 -4.75
CA ILE A 18 1.10 -4.35 -3.53
C ILE A 18 1.85 -5.63 -3.90
N SER A 19 3.11 -5.73 -3.44
CA SER A 19 3.90 -6.95 -3.63
C SER A 19 3.31 -8.10 -2.81
N PRO A 20 3.30 -9.35 -3.30
CA PRO A 20 2.94 -10.51 -2.49
C PRO A 20 3.84 -10.68 -1.25
N ASP A 21 5.06 -10.12 -1.28
CA ASP A 21 6.02 -10.21 -0.18
C ASP A 21 5.95 -9.03 0.82
N HIS A 22 5.06 -8.04 0.64
CA HIS A 22 5.01 -6.85 1.49
C HIS A 22 4.93 -7.17 3.00
N ALA A 23 4.19 -8.21 3.39
CA ALA A 23 4.12 -8.65 4.78
C ALA A 23 5.46 -9.17 5.32
N ARG A 24 6.21 -9.91 4.51
CA ARG A 24 7.54 -10.39 4.88
C ARG A 24 8.54 -9.23 4.99
N ILE A 25 8.44 -8.24 4.09
CA ILE A 25 9.28 -7.04 4.14
C ILE A 25 8.98 -6.22 5.40
N ALA A 26 7.70 -6.01 5.72
CA ALA A 26 7.29 -5.31 6.94
C ALA A 26 7.75 -6.05 8.20
N ALA A 27 7.64 -7.39 8.20
CA ALA A 27 8.07 -8.23 9.31
C ALA A 27 9.58 -8.18 9.57
N ALA A 28 10.41 -7.88 8.56
CA ALA A 28 11.86 -7.77 8.72
C ALA A 28 12.30 -6.51 9.51
N GLN A 29 11.38 -5.57 9.74
CA GLN A 29 11.68 -4.35 10.47
C GLN A 29 12.03 -4.61 11.94
N SER A 30 12.73 -3.64 12.52
CA SER A 30 13.09 -3.70 13.94
C SER A 30 11.89 -3.40 14.85
N THR A 31 10.99 -2.52 14.43
CA THR A 31 9.87 -2.04 15.24
C THR A 31 8.52 -2.16 14.53
N MET A 32 7.46 -2.19 15.33
CA MET A 32 6.06 -2.12 14.94
C MET A 32 5.32 -1.19 15.90
N TRP A 33 4.10 -0.78 15.54
CA TRP A 33 3.26 0.05 16.39
C TRP A 33 2.23 -0.82 17.12
N ILE A 34 2.10 -0.57 18.42
CA ILE A 34 1.09 -1.20 19.28
C ILE A 34 0.20 -0.13 19.91
N LEU A 35 -1.02 -0.50 20.30
CA LEU A 35 -1.88 0.38 21.10
C LEU A 35 -1.29 0.57 22.50
N SER A 36 -1.31 1.80 22.97
CA SER A 36 -1.03 2.17 24.35
C SER A 36 -2.04 1.55 25.32
N LYS A 37 -1.72 1.56 26.62
CA LYS A 37 -2.59 1.06 27.69
C LYS A 37 -3.94 1.79 27.77
N ASP A 38 -4.00 3.04 27.33
CA ASP A 38 -5.25 3.81 27.27
C ASP A 38 -6.06 3.53 26.00
N GLY A 39 -5.50 2.80 25.02
CA GLY A 39 -6.13 2.50 23.74
C GLY A 39 -6.34 3.71 22.83
N GLN A 40 -5.81 4.87 23.18
CA GLN A 40 -6.01 6.14 22.46
C GLN A 40 -4.78 6.58 21.65
N SER A 41 -3.62 6.00 21.92
CA SER A 41 -2.37 6.32 21.22
C SER A 41 -1.66 5.05 20.75
N THR A 42 -0.66 5.24 19.91
CA THR A 42 0.25 4.17 19.48
C THR A 42 1.63 4.42 20.08
N MET A 43 2.35 3.32 20.33
CA MET A 43 3.76 3.37 20.71
C MET A 43 4.55 2.34 19.90
N GLU A 44 5.84 2.60 19.70
CA GLU A 44 6.72 1.63 19.07
C GLU A 44 7.07 0.49 20.04
N ALA A 45 7.10 -0.73 19.50
CA ALA A 45 7.56 -1.92 20.16
C ALA A 45 8.42 -2.73 19.19
N PRO A 46 9.36 -3.57 19.68
CA PRO A 46 10.12 -4.43 18.79
C PRO A 46 9.19 -5.43 18.09
N VAL A 47 9.46 -5.71 16.81
CA VAL A 47 8.77 -6.81 16.11
C VAL A 47 9.12 -8.12 16.83
N PRO A 48 8.15 -9.01 17.12
CA PRO A 48 8.45 -10.31 17.71
C PRO A 48 9.35 -11.15 16.79
N GLU A 49 10.25 -11.92 17.37
CA GLU A 49 11.16 -12.79 16.60
C GLU A 49 10.40 -13.79 15.73
N SER A 50 9.34 -14.39 16.26
CA SER A 50 8.46 -15.29 15.50
C SER A 50 7.84 -14.63 14.27
N VAL A 51 7.54 -13.32 14.34
CA VAL A 51 7.03 -12.56 13.19
C VAL A 51 8.13 -12.34 12.17
N ARG A 52 9.34 -11.96 12.59
CA ARG A 52 10.52 -11.83 11.71
C ARG A 52 10.84 -13.14 10.96
N GLU A 53 10.79 -14.26 11.66
CA GLU A 53 11.14 -15.57 11.10
C GLU A 53 10.08 -16.08 10.11
N THR A 54 8.80 -15.91 10.44
CA THR A 54 7.70 -16.48 9.65
C THR A 54 7.16 -15.53 8.58
N GLY A 55 7.33 -14.23 8.76
CA GLY A 55 6.65 -13.20 7.96
C GLY A 55 5.14 -13.13 8.19
N ILE A 56 4.61 -13.82 9.20
CA ILE A 56 3.18 -13.86 9.50
C ILE A 56 2.81 -12.73 10.46
N ILE A 57 1.92 -11.85 10.00
CA ILE A 57 1.43 -10.73 10.81
C ILE A 57 0.44 -11.24 11.88
N PRO A 58 0.62 -10.87 13.16
CA PRO A 58 -0.27 -11.30 14.23
C PRO A 58 -1.72 -10.82 14.03
N ALA A 59 -2.68 -11.57 14.56
CA ALA A 59 -4.08 -11.16 14.57
C ALA A 59 -4.26 -9.80 15.29
N GLY A 60 -5.09 -8.93 14.71
CA GLY A 60 -5.30 -7.56 15.19
C GLY A 60 -4.26 -6.54 14.69
N TYR A 61 -3.33 -6.98 13.84
CA TYR A 61 -2.37 -6.11 13.17
C TYR A 61 -2.48 -6.23 11.65
N SER A 62 -2.09 -5.16 10.97
CA SER A 62 -2.07 -5.06 9.51
C SER A 62 -0.76 -4.42 9.05
N VAL A 63 -0.38 -4.68 7.80
CA VAL A 63 0.69 -3.94 7.13
C VAL A 63 0.11 -2.67 6.55
N ASP A 64 0.57 -1.54 7.06
CA ASP A 64 0.27 -0.22 6.53
C ASP A 64 1.34 0.24 5.56
N PHE A 65 0.91 1.02 4.58
CA PHE A 65 1.77 1.75 3.66
C PHE A 65 1.79 3.21 4.09
N ILE A 66 2.94 3.73 4.51
CA ILE A 66 3.08 5.12 4.97
C ILE A 66 2.59 6.08 3.87
N LEU A 67 3.14 5.94 2.66
CA LEU A 67 2.56 6.44 1.42
C LEU A 67 1.64 5.36 0.84
N ASP A 68 0.32 5.56 0.94
CA ASP A 68 -0.66 4.59 0.44
C ASP A 68 -0.59 4.48 -1.09
N PRO A 69 -0.63 3.27 -1.68
CA PRO A 69 -0.56 3.13 -3.12
C PRO A 69 -1.71 3.80 -3.89
N ALA A 70 -2.86 4.05 -3.26
CA ALA A 70 -3.96 4.81 -3.86
C ALA A 70 -3.55 6.25 -4.21
N THR A 71 -2.61 6.84 -3.47
CA THR A 71 -2.04 8.15 -3.82
C THR A 71 -1.28 8.09 -5.14
N VAL A 72 -0.51 7.01 -5.37
CA VAL A 72 0.21 6.81 -6.64
C VAL A 72 -0.77 6.61 -7.80
N VAL A 73 -1.81 5.80 -7.60
CA VAL A 73 -2.88 5.59 -8.60
C VAL A 73 -3.48 6.94 -9.01
N LYS A 74 -3.84 7.78 -8.04
CA LYS A 74 -4.42 9.11 -8.32
C LYS A 74 -3.43 9.99 -9.07
N SER A 75 -2.19 10.10 -8.63
CA SER A 75 -1.18 10.93 -9.29
C SER A 75 -0.89 10.48 -10.73
N LEU A 76 -0.97 9.18 -11.02
CA LEU A 76 -0.87 8.67 -12.39
C LEU A 76 -2.11 9.04 -13.21
N ALA A 77 -3.32 8.89 -12.63
CA ALA A 77 -4.56 9.25 -13.29
C ALA A 77 -4.62 10.75 -13.65
N GLU A 78 -4.11 11.64 -12.78
CA GLU A 78 -3.97 13.08 -13.04
C GLU A 78 -3.04 13.39 -14.24
N GLN A 79 -2.13 12.47 -14.58
CA GLN A 79 -1.26 12.55 -15.76
C GLN A 79 -1.86 11.83 -16.99
N GLY A 80 -3.09 11.33 -16.89
CA GLY A 80 -3.75 10.55 -17.95
C GLY A 80 -3.30 9.09 -18.05
N ILE A 81 -2.57 8.59 -17.05
CA ILE A 81 -2.08 7.22 -16.96
C ILE A 81 -3.02 6.41 -16.07
N THR A 82 -3.80 5.52 -16.69
CA THR A 82 -4.84 4.70 -16.04
C THR A 82 -4.67 3.20 -16.30
N THR A 83 -3.83 2.82 -17.26
CA THR A 83 -3.54 1.43 -17.62
C THR A 83 -2.04 1.14 -17.66
N VAL A 84 -1.65 -0.10 -17.40
CA VAL A 84 -0.24 -0.51 -17.25
C VAL A 84 0.60 -0.27 -18.50
N ASP A 85 0.02 -0.41 -19.69
CA ASP A 85 0.67 -0.21 -20.99
C ASP A 85 1.06 1.25 -21.29
N GLN A 86 0.48 2.20 -20.56
CA GLN A 86 0.83 3.62 -20.67
C GLN A 86 2.11 3.96 -19.91
N LEU A 87 2.58 3.07 -19.03
CA LEU A 87 3.83 3.25 -18.31
C LEU A 87 5.02 2.87 -19.21
N PRO A 88 6.09 3.67 -19.23
CA PRO A 88 7.39 3.25 -19.73
C PRO A 88 7.82 1.86 -19.25
N GLU A 89 8.56 1.15 -20.11
CA GLU A 89 9.08 -0.19 -19.82
C GLU A 89 9.88 -0.20 -18.50
N GLY A 90 9.56 -1.16 -17.62
CA GLY A 90 10.18 -1.32 -16.30
C GLY A 90 9.75 -0.29 -15.24
N GLN A 91 8.97 0.74 -15.58
CA GLN A 91 8.54 1.74 -14.59
C GLN A 91 7.56 1.14 -13.57
N LEU A 92 6.68 0.23 -13.98
CA LEU A 92 5.78 -0.45 -13.05
C LEU A 92 6.56 -1.18 -11.95
N ASP A 93 7.59 -1.95 -12.32
CA ASP A 93 8.42 -2.70 -11.36
C ASP A 93 9.17 -1.76 -10.41
N GLN A 94 9.64 -0.61 -10.91
CA GLN A 94 10.27 0.42 -10.07
C GLN A 94 9.29 1.02 -9.06
N LEU A 95 8.04 1.31 -9.48
CA LEU A 95 7.01 1.82 -8.58
C LEU A 95 6.61 0.78 -7.53
N ILE A 96 6.44 -0.49 -7.92
CA ILE A 96 6.20 -1.60 -6.99
C ILE A 96 7.36 -1.69 -5.98
N ALA A 97 8.62 -1.68 -6.45
CA ALA A 97 9.77 -1.76 -5.57
C ALA A 97 9.85 -0.57 -4.60
N ALA A 98 9.56 0.65 -5.06
CA ALA A 98 9.57 1.85 -4.23
C ALA A 98 8.45 1.84 -3.17
N ILE A 99 7.24 1.39 -3.55
CA ILE A 99 6.08 1.35 -2.65
C ILE A 99 6.19 0.26 -1.59
N ASN A 100 6.81 -0.88 -1.94
CA ASN A 100 7.03 -1.98 -1.00
C ASN A 100 8.40 -1.91 -0.30
N ALA A 101 9.12 -0.81 -0.44
CA ALA A 101 10.38 -0.61 0.27
C ALA A 101 10.14 -0.62 1.78
N GLU A 102 11.08 -1.17 2.55
CA GLU A 102 10.98 -1.31 4.01
C GLU A 102 10.53 0.00 4.68
N LYS A 103 11.14 1.12 4.29
CA LYS A 103 10.81 2.46 4.83
C LYS A 103 9.37 2.93 4.61
N ASN A 104 8.62 2.30 3.71
CA ASN A 104 7.23 2.65 3.41
C ASN A 104 6.23 1.69 4.05
N LEU A 105 6.70 0.58 4.61
CA LEU A 105 5.85 -0.40 5.25
C LEU A 105 5.91 -0.21 6.76
N SER A 106 4.86 -0.59 7.47
CA SER A 106 4.85 -0.61 8.93
C SER A 106 3.80 -1.61 9.40
N ILE A 107 4.08 -2.31 10.50
CA ILE A 107 3.05 -3.14 11.15
C ILE A 107 2.35 -2.28 12.18
N ILE A 108 1.04 -2.09 12.04
CA ILE A 108 0.22 -1.26 12.92
C ILE A 108 -1.04 -2.00 13.35
N PRO A 109 -1.74 -1.56 14.42
CA PRO A 109 -3.02 -2.14 14.79
C PRO A 109 -4.03 -2.03 13.66
N THR A 110 -4.79 -3.09 13.39
CA THR A 110 -5.76 -3.13 12.28
C THR A 110 -6.78 -2.00 12.35
N SER A 111 -7.22 -1.61 13.55
CA SER A 111 -8.14 -0.48 13.73
C SER A 111 -7.57 0.85 13.25
N VAL A 112 -6.26 1.08 13.43
CA VAL A 112 -5.57 2.29 12.96
C VAL A 112 -5.42 2.24 11.44
N TYR A 113 -5.07 1.07 10.89
CA TYR A 113 -5.00 0.85 9.44
C TYR A 113 -6.33 1.16 8.75
N GLU A 114 -7.44 0.60 9.25
CA GLU A 114 -8.77 0.83 8.68
C GLU A 114 -9.19 2.30 8.75
N ALA A 115 -8.94 2.96 9.89
CA ALA A 115 -9.23 4.38 10.06
C ALA A 115 -8.43 5.26 9.08
N LYS A 116 -7.12 5.00 8.94
CA LYS A 116 -6.26 5.73 7.99
C LYS A 116 -6.73 5.51 6.56
N ARG A 117 -7.02 4.27 6.19
CA ARG A 117 -7.49 3.91 4.85
C ARG A 117 -8.80 4.62 4.50
N ALA A 118 -9.77 4.63 5.42
CA ALA A 118 -11.04 5.32 5.20
C ALA A 118 -10.85 6.84 4.99
N LEU A 119 -9.97 7.48 5.78
CA LEU A 119 -9.64 8.89 5.60
C LEU A 119 -8.96 9.16 4.26
N THR A 120 -8.03 8.29 3.85
CA THR A 120 -7.36 8.41 2.54
C THR A 120 -8.36 8.27 1.40
N GLU A 121 -9.23 7.26 1.43
CA GLU A 121 -10.28 7.06 0.42
C GLU A 121 -11.20 8.29 0.34
N GLN A 122 -11.66 8.82 1.48
CA GLN A 122 -12.47 10.04 1.53
C GLN A 122 -11.75 11.25 0.92
N THR A 123 -10.50 11.48 1.31
CA THR A 123 -9.70 12.64 0.83
C THR A 123 -9.46 12.55 -0.68
N LEU A 124 -9.19 11.36 -1.19
CA LEU A 124 -8.95 11.16 -2.62
C LEU A 124 -10.22 11.41 -3.43
N SER A 125 -11.38 10.93 -2.97
CA SER A 125 -12.68 11.16 -3.61
C SER A 125 -13.14 12.62 -3.54
N GLU A 126 -12.92 13.32 -2.42
CA GLU A 126 -13.26 14.74 -2.29
C GLU A 126 -12.46 15.60 -3.27
N ALA A 127 -11.16 15.32 -3.42
CA ALA A 127 -10.31 16.05 -4.36
C ALA A 127 -10.61 15.70 -5.84
N GLU A 128 -11.26 14.58 -6.15
CA GLU A 128 -11.79 14.31 -7.49
C GLU A 128 -13.04 15.14 -7.79
N ASN A 129 -13.88 15.41 -6.78
CA ASN A 129 -15.10 16.20 -6.94
C ASN A 129 -14.87 17.72 -6.95
N ALA A 130 -13.67 18.17 -6.58
CA ALA A 130 -13.29 19.58 -6.52
C ALA A 130 -12.48 20.07 -7.74
N ALA A 131 -12.11 19.16 -8.65
CA ALA A 131 -11.35 19.42 -9.87
C ALA A 131 -12.27 19.46 -11.11
#